data_AF-A0AAN8TM29-F1
#
_entry.id   AF-A0AAN8TM29-F1
#
_cell.length_a   1.000
_cell.length_b   1.000
_cell.length_c   1.000
_cell.angle_alpha   90.00
_cell.angle_beta   90.00
_cell.angle_gamma   90.00
#
_symmetry.space_group_name_H-M   'P 1'
#
loop_
_entity.id
_entity.type
_entity.pdbx_description
1 polymer ?
#
loop_
_entity_poly.entity_id
_entity_poly.type
_entity_poly.pdbx_seq_one_letter_code
_entity_poly.pdbx_strand_id
1 'polypeptide(L)' 'MSTLLEDELMILYKVRKTMMEMLNDRGYLVEEFEIKMSKQEFLQKYGVSMKRGDLEILKAKRNNDKKKIYVFFPEGAK' A
#
# COMPACT_ATOMS: atom_id res chain seq x y z
N MET A 1 15.15 -22.56 0.79
CA MET A 1 13.69 -22.34 0.86
C MET A 1 13.44 -20.90 1.30
N SER A 2 13.48 -19.94 0.37
CA SER A 2 13.36 -18.50 0.74
C SER A 2 13.06 -17.53 -0.42
N THR A 3 13.26 -17.91 -1.69
CA THR A 3 13.07 -16.99 -2.83
C THR A 3 11.60 -16.59 -3.05
N LEU A 4 10.67 -17.51 -2.87
CA LEU A 4 9.22 -17.27 -3.06
C LEU A 4 8.65 -16.17 -2.16
N LEU A 5 9.13 -16.07 -0.91
CA LEU A 5 8.64 -15.08 0.06
C LEU A 5 9.16 -13.68 -0.26
N GLU A 6 10.40 -13.57 -0.71
CA GLU A 6 11.02 -12.30 -1.10
C GLU A 6 10.39 -11.71 -2.37
N ASP A 7 10.05 -12.56 -3.34
CA ASP A 7 9.37 -12.16 -4.56
C ASP A 7 7.96 -11.63 -4.28
N GLU A 8 7.21 -12.31 -3.40
CA GLU A 8 5.88 -11.88 -2.97
C GLU A 8 5.94 -10.53 -2.23
N LEU A 9 6.90 -10.37 -1.30
CA LEU A 9 7.14 -9.10 -0.62
C LEU A 9 7.49 -7.97 -1.61
N MET A 10 8.28 -8.25 -2.64
CA MET A 10 8.62 -7.25 -3.67
C MET A 10 7.38 -6.83 -4.47
N ILE A 11 6.51 -7.78 -4.83
CA ILE A 11 5.26 -7.51 -5.53
C ILE A 11 4.37 -6.60 -4.67
N LEU A 12 4.19 -6.96 -3.40
CA LEU A 12 3.32 -6.20 -2.49
C LEU A 12 3.85 -4.80 -2.21
N TYR A 13 5.17 -4.64 -2.07
CA TYR A 13 5.81 -3.32 -1.99
C TYR A 13 5.51 -2.47 -3.24
N LYS A 14 5.69 -3.03 -4.44
CA LYS A 14 5.40 -2.33 -5.71
C LYS A 14 3.93 -1.95 -5.83
N VAL A 15 3.02 -2.89 -5.52
CA VAL A 15 1.57 -2.64 -5.52
C VAL A 15 1.22 -1.49 -4.58
N ARG A 16 1.74 -1.51 -3.35
CA ARG A 16 1.48 -0.45 -2.36
C ARG A 16 1.99 0.91 -2.84
N LYS A 17 3.18 0.96 -3.46
CA LYS A 17 3.75 2.20 -4.02
C LYS A 17 2.87 2.75 -5.15
N THR A 18 2.54 1.91 -6.14
CA THR A 18 1.68 2.31 -7.26
C THR A 18 0.29 2.76 -6.80
N MET A 19 -0.27 2.15 -5.74
CA MET A 19 -1.52 2.61 -5.16
C MET A 19 -1.41 4.00 -4.53
N MET A 20 -0.31 4.33 -3.84
CA MET A 20 -0.10 5.69 -3.32
C MET A 20 0.02 6.72 -4.43
N GLU A 21 0.78 6.41 -5.49
CA GLU A 21 0.91 7.26 -6.68
C GLU A 21 -0.47 7.48 -7.34
N MET A 22 -1.23 6.42 -7.58
CA MET A 22 -2.58 6.49 -8.14
C MET A 22 -3.52 7.34 -7.27
N LEU A 23 -3.49 7.17 -5.94
CA LEU A 23 -4.34 7.94 -5.03
C LEU A 23 -3.94 9.42 -5.02
N ASN A 24 -2.65 9.72 -5.06
CA ASN A 24 -2.13 11.08 -5.21
C ASN A 24 -2.65 11.72 -6.50
N ASP A 25 -2.53 11.04 -7.63
CA ASP A 25 -2.96 11.52 -8.95
C ASP A 25 -4.47 11.75 -9.03
N ARG A 26 -5.25 10.93 -8.30
CA ARG A 26 -6.72 11.08 -8.17
C ARG A 26 -7.14 12.19 -7.18
N GLY A 27 -6.19 12.90 -6.57
CA GLY A 27 -6.45 14.01 -5.66
C GLY A 27 -6.82 13.60 -4.23
N TYR A 28 -6.45 12.38 -3.81
CA TYR A 28 -6.54 11.97 -2.41
C TYR A 28 -5.33 12.47 -1.61
N LEU A 29 -5.51 12.59 -0.30
CA LEU A 29 -4.49 13.04 0.62
C LEU A 29 -3.43 11.94 0.78
N VAL A 30 -2.30 12.11 0.11
CA VAL A 30 -1.14 11.23 0.15
C VAL A 30 0.06 12.11 0.42
N GLU A 31 0.83 11.78 1.44
CA GLU A 31 2.03 12.52 1.80
C GLU A 31 3.23 11.99 1.02
N GLU A 32 4.22 12.85 0.80
CA GLU A 32 5.39 12.52 -0.02
C GLU A 32 6.17 11.32 0.52
N PHE A 33 6.26 11.20 1.85
CA PHE A 33 6.94 10.06 2.49
C PHE A 33 6.22 8.73 2.22
N GLU A 34 4.91 8.72 1.95
CA GLU A 34 4.17 7.50 1.66
C GLU A 34 4.48 6.96 0.25
N ILE A 35 4.82 7.85 -0.68
CA ILE A 35 5.23 7.52 -2.06
C ILE A 35 6.71 7.16 -2.10
N LYS A 36 7.54 7.89 -1.34
CA LYS A 36 8.99 7.72 -1.30
C LYS A 36 9.48 6.64 -0.34
N MET A 37 8.57 5.98 0.38
CA MET A 37 8.89 4.87 1.29
C MET A 37 9.77 3.83 0.59
N SER A 38 10.92 3.54 1.18
CA SER A 38 11.86 2.54 0.70
C SER A 38 11.40 1.12 1.02
N LYS A 39 11.98 0.12 0.35
CA LYS A 39 11.73 -1.31 0.65
C LYS A 39 12.08 -1.65 2.10
N GLN A 40 13.15 -1.07 2.66
CA GLN A 40 13.57 -1.35 4.03
C GLN A 40 12.58 -0.78 5.04
N GLU A 41 12.12 0.46 4.85
CA GLU A 41 11.09 1.07 5.70
C GLU A 41 9.76 0.32 5.59
N PHE A 42 9.41 -0.12 4.39
CA PHE A 42 8.23 -0.95 4.16
C PHE A 42 8.30 -2.26 4.97
N LEU A 43 9.44 -2.96 4.93
CA LEU A 43 9.64 -4.19 5.69
C LEU A 43 9.67 -3.95 7.21
N GLN A 44 10.24 -2.83 7.66
CA GLN A 44 10.21 -2.47 9.09
C GLN A 44 8.78 -2.16 9.56
N LYS A 45 7.97 -1.54 8.71
CA LYS A 45 6.59 -1.16 9.04
C LYS A 45 5.63 -2.35 9.06
N TYR A 46 5.71 -3.24 8.08
CA TYR A 46 4.75 -4.33 7.89
C TYR A 46 5.28 -5.70 8.34
N GLY A 47 6.59 -5.86 8.47
CA GLY A 47 7.23 -7.12 8.83
C GLY A 47 7.32 -8.12 7.67
N VAL A 48 8.04 -9.22 7.92
CA VAL A 48 8.27 -10.30 6.92
C VAL A 48 7.03 -11.19 6.75
N SER A 49 6.17 -11.25 7.77
CA SER A 49 4.95 -12.07 7.80
C SER A 49 3.67 -11.24 7.56
N MET A 50 3.76 -10.17 6.77
CA MET A 50 2.62 -9.29 6.54
C MET A 50 1.50 -9.98 5.76
N LYS A 51 0.25 -9.67 6.11
CA LYS A 51 -0.95 -10.15 5.43
C LYS A 51 -1.48 -9.10 4.47
N ARG A 52 -2.35 -9.51 3.54
CA ARG A 52 -2.95 -8.59 2.56
C ARG A 52 -3.82 -7.53 3.23
N GLY A 53 -4.50 -7.89 4.33
CA GLY A 53 -5.28 -6.95 5.15
C GLY A 53 -4.43 -5.83 5.78
N ASP A 54 -3.14 -6.06 6.02
CA ASP A 54 -2.25 -5.03 6.57
C ASP A 54 -1.99 -3.89 5.56
N LEU A 55 -2.25 -4.12 4.27
CA LEU A 55 -2.08 -3.14 3.19
C LEU A 55 -3.36 -2.34 2.90
N GLU A 56 -4.40 -2.47 3.70
CA GLU A 56 -5.60 -1.66 3.54
C GLU A 56 -5.29 -0.16 3.62
N ILE A 57 -5.96 0.61 2.77
CA ILE A 57 -5.74 2.05 2.64
C ILE A 57 -7.08 2.76 2.77
N LEU A 58 -7.17 3.67 3.73
CA LEU A 58 -8.28 4.62 3.85
C LEU A 58 -7.74 6.03 3.67
N LYS A 59 -8.16 6.73 2.61
CA LYS A 59 -7.72 8.12 2.34
C LYS A 59 -8.90 9.04 2.11
N ALA A 60 -8.80 10.26 2.64
CA ALA A 60 -9.73 11.35 2.38
C ALA A 60 -9.32 12.14 1.12
N LYS A 61 -10.28 12.78 0.46
CA LYS A 61 -10.01 13.69 -0.66
C LYS A 61 -9.45 15.02 -0.13
N ARG A 62 -8.40 15.57 -0.76
CA ARG A 62 -7.71 16.79 -0.26
C ARG A 62 -8.63 17.97 0.01
N ASN A 63 -9.63 18.15 -0.85
CA ASN A 63 -10.54 19.29 -0.80
C ASN A 63 -11.89 18.96 -0.13
N ASN A 64 -12.10 17.72 0.32
CA ASN A 64 -13.36 17.28 0.93
C ASN A 64 -13.14 16.02 1.78
N ASP A 65 -13.00 16.20 3.08
CA ASP A 65 -12.77 15.13 4.07
C ASP A 65 -13.95 14.15 4.24
N LYS A 66 -15.17 14.55 3.83
CA LYS A 66 -16.35 13.68 3.78
C LYS A 66 -16.27 12.64 2.66
N LYS A 67 -15.45 12.88 1.62
CA LYS A 67 -15.23 11.92 0.54
C LYS A 67 -13.98 11.10 0.86
N LYS A 68 -14.18 9.82 1.16
CA LYS A 68 -13.11 8.87 1.46
C LYS A 68 -13.11 7.73 0.45
N ILE A 69 -11.94 7.16 0.21
CA ILE A 69 -11.75 5.93 -0.56
C ILE A 69 -11.13 4.88 0.34
N TYR A 70 -11.66 3.67 0.25
CA TYR A 70 -11.15 2.48 0.93
C TYR A 70 -10.66 1.49 -0.12
N VAL A 71 -9.40 1.09 -0.01
CA VAL A 71 -8.75 0.09 -0.88
C VAL A 71 -8.38 -1.08 0.00
N PHE A 72 -8.82 -2.28 -0.38
CA PHE A 72 -8.52 -3.53 0.32
C PHE A 72 -8.10 -4.60 -0.69
N PHE A 73 -7.37 -5.59 -0.19
CA PHE A 73 -6.82 -6.69 -0.99
C PHE A 73 -7.44 -8.00 -0.51
N PRO A 74 -8.44 -8.56 -1.22
CA PRO A 74 -9.11 -9.76 -0.77
C PRO A 74 -8.15 -10.97 -0.70
N GLU A 75 -8.33 -11.78 0.34
CA GLU A 75 -7.68 -13.08 0.49
C GLU A 75 -8.54 -14.14 -0.20
N GLY A 76 -8.25 -14.40 -1.47
CA GLY A 76 -8.92 -15.43 -2.27
C GLY A 76 -8.69 -15.22 -3.77
N ALA A 77 -8.37 -16.29 -4.49
CA ALA A 77 -8.52 -16.30 -5.94
C ALA A 77 -10.02 -16.35 -6.26
N LYS A 78 -10.46 -15.59 -7.26
CA LYS A 78 -11.72 -15.91 -7.93
C LYS A 78 -11.55 -17.20 -8.73
#